data_AF-A0A3D3IPB0-F1
#
_entry.id   AF-A0A3D3IPB0-F1
#
_cell.length_a   1.000
_cell.length_b   1.000
_cell.length_c   1.000
_cell.angle_alpha   90.00
_cell.angle_beta   90.00
_cell.angle_gamma   90.00
#
_symmetry.space_group_name_H-M   'P 1'
#
loop_
_entity.id
_entity.type
_entity.pdbx_description
1 polymer ?
#
loop_
_entity_poly.entity_id
_entity_poly.type
_entity_poly.pdbx_seq_one_letter_code
_entity_poly.pdbx_strand_id
1 'polypeptide(L)'
;MVSNVFLISLFALYSLVTYWLGFCIIQKLMKDSPIVFRFTAAYLIGVGVSIPLTYLFSCLLSVWSSEPILWGTIATLMLCFILLIFFKKIPVFPQSISGKNLSLSDIFLVIFSFAFSFWMMGKSFRGSPDGQLFVAGNAVFDFGHMVGIIRSISWGSNIPIMSPFFAGEPFLYHFFFPFWIALWEYFGIPIVPAVTIPSSFSFASLLIMIYYVAQMIGKRGKLVGWLAVFLTLTHSTLTFWHLLFRKGISLQFLQDIWRLPSYPFAGPFDGSVISIFTTLNPYVNQRHLAYAAACGILLIVLVGRLTEEKRLNVKTGALVGSIAGLLFFWNITVSLLTGLYIIMLFLLKKTPKTIGVFVLCSIGVITVYFLPFFPHWNTVLRFLELFYKSRILISPAESYQWSWIRYFWENLGILPIVALFGFFILPKKFRYFFLPSIGMVLILCFFAVFQKTGFDQKFFSFSIIWINILAAIALAGLWKKGWLLRIMMVVLICILTVSGAADLMVIKNDFAFPLVSKDLIPVLFWVKNNTPKDAVFVSYADIIDPVALAGRKNYYGFFGNAGSTDRSLAVKDVYAGDVKTARILGVSYILAPKGKKSDFPYAVDALYFQEHAMNVYEDGNFVIYSVVK
;
A
#
# COMPACT_ATOMS: atom_id res chain seq x y z
N MET A 1 29.45 9.58 16.61
CA MET A 1 28.94 8.69 15.56
C MET A 1 28.49 7.40 16.21
N VAL A 2 27.19 7.13 16.22
CA VAL A 2 26.69 5.80 16.61
C VAL A 2 27.08 4.83 15.49
N SER A 3 27.71 3.70 15.83
CA SER A 3 28.11 2.70 14.83
C SER A 3 26.88 2.20 14.06
N ASN A 4 26.99 2.01 12.74
CA ASN A 4 25.93 1.44 11.91
C ASN A 4 25.44 0.08 12.47
N VAL A 5 26.36 -0.70 13.06
CA VAL A 5 26.03 -1.97 13.73
C VAL A 5 25.05 -1.76 14.89
N PHE A 6 25.24 -0.72 15.70
CA PHE A 6 24.34 -0.44 16.84
C PHE A 6 22.93 -0.08 16.37
N LEU A 7 22.81 0.76 15.33
CA LEU A 7 21.50 1.17 14.79
C LEU A 7 20.74 -0.03 14.22
N ILE A 8 21.42 -0.89 13.46
CA ILE A 8 20.83 -2.12 12.92
C ILE A 8 20.40 -3.06 14.06
N SER A 9 21.25 -3.25 15.08
CA SER A 9 20.93 -4.08 16.25
C SER A 9 19.73 -3.55 17.04
N LEU A 10 19.64 -2.24 17.24
CA LEU A 10 18.50 -1.60 17.91
C LEU A 10 17.21 -1.82 17.11
N PHE A 11 17.25 -1.67 15.79
CA PHE A 11 16.08 -1.90 14.94
C PHE A 11 15.66 -3.38 14.87
N ALA A 12 16.62 -4.30 14.90
CA ALA A 12 16.35 -5.73 15.00
C ALA A 12 15.66 -6.05 16.33
N LEU A 13 16.14 -5.50 17.46
CA LEU A 13 15.50 -5.64 18.77
C LEU A 13 14.08 -5.06 18.76
N TYR A 14 13.89 -3.86 18.19
CA TYR A 14 12.57 -3.25 18.00
C TYR A 14 11.63 -4.17 17.23
N SER A 15 12.08 -4.74 16.11
CA SER A 15 11.28 -5.63 15.28
C SER A 15 10.91 -6.95 16.00
N LEU A 16 11.83 -7.52 16.77
CA LEU A 16 11.59 -8.74 17.55
C LEU A 16 10.60 -8.52 18.70
N VAL A 17 10.77 -7.43 19.45
CA VAL A 17 9.91 -7.11 20.60
C VAL A 17 8.48 -6.78 20.15
N THR A 18 8.34 -6.03 19.06
CA THR A 18 7.03 -5.68 18.50
C THR A 18 6.31 -6.90 17.93
N TYR A 19 7.03 -7.78 17.23
CA TYR A 19 6.50 -9.08 16.80
C TYR A 19 6.03 -9.93 17.98
N TRP A 20 6.83 -10.01 19.04
CA TRP A 20 6.49 -10.78 20.23
C TRP A 20 5.27 -10.23 20.97
N LEU A 21 5.16 -8.91 21.08
CA LEU A 21 3.95 -8.25 21.61
C LEU A 21 2.72 -8.63 20.78
N GLY A 22 2.83 -8.57 19.45
CA GLY A 22 1.78 -9.04 18.54
C GLY A 22 1.41 -10.50 18.77
N PHE A 23 2.40 -11.37 19.00
CA PHE A 23 2.18 -12.79 19.30
C PHE A 23 1.45 -12.99 20.62
N CYS A 24 1.82 -12.27 21.68
CA CYS A 24 1.12 -12.28 22.96
C CYS A 24 -0.35 -11.84 22.83
N ILE A 25 -0.61 -10.80 22.03
CA ILE A 25 -1.96 -10.29 21.78
C ILE A 25 -2.79 -11.32 21.03
N ILE A 26 -2.32 -11.86 19.90
CA ILE A 26 -3.09 -12.84 19.12
C ILE A 26 -3.29 -14.14 19.88
N GLN A 27 -2.33 -14.56 20.71
CA GLN A 27 -2.48 -15.72 21.56
C GLN A 27 -3.62 -15.56 22.56
N LYS A 28 -3.87 -14.34 23.06
CA LYS A 28 -5.00 -14.05 23.94
C LYS A 28 -6.32 -13.98 23.18
N LEU A 29 -6.33 -13.38 22.00
CA LEU A 29 -7.55 -13.14 21.21
C LEU A 29 -8.04 -14.38 20.45
N MET A 30 -7.11 -15.19 19.93
CA MET A 30 -7.42 -16.22 18.93
C MET A 30 -6.60 -17.51 19.14
N LYS A 31 -6.48 -17.96 20.40
CA LYS A 31 -5.64 -19.10 20.83
C LYS A 31 -5.85 -20.41 20.04
N ASP A 32 -7.07 -20.68 19.59
CA ASP A 32 -7.44 -21.94 18.92
C ASP A 32 -7.20 -21.93 17.41
N SER A 33 -6.69 -20.81 16.87
CA SER A 33 -6.41 -20.65 15.44
C SER A 33 -5.13 -21.37 15.05
N PRO A 34 -4.98 -21.78 13.77
CA PRO A 34 -3.75 -22.43 13.28
C PRO A 34 -2.49 -21.64 13.60
N ILE A 35 -1.38 -22.34 13.86
CA ILE A 35 -0.13 -21.71 14.30
C ILE A 35 0.42 -20.72 13.28
N VAL A 36 0.42 -21.05 11.99
CA VAL A 36 0.87 -20.14 10.92
C VAL A 36 0.00 -18.89 10.86
N PHE A 37 -1.33 -19.04 10.95
CA PHE A 37 -2.25 -17.89 11.05
C PHE A 37 -1.88 -16.97 12.22
N ARG A 38 -1.61 -17.54 13.40
CA ARG A 38 -1.21 -16.76 14.58
C ARG A 38 0.13 -16.05 14.37
N PHE A 39 1.14 -16.71 13.80
CA PHE A 39 2.42 -16.06 13.51
C PHE A 39 2.31 -14.93 12.48
N THR A 40 1.48 -15.11 11.44
CA THR A 40 1.19 -14.05 10.48
C THR A 40 0.41 -12.90 11.12
N ALA A 41 -0.62 -13.20 11.91
CA ALA A 41 -1.37 -12.20 12.65
C ALA A 41 -0.50 -11.45 13.68
N ALA A 42 0.47 -12.12 14.31
CA ALA A 42 1.42 -11.51 15.23
C ALA A 42 2.25 -10.43 14.53
N TYR A 43 2.73 -10.70 13.30
CA TYR A 43 3.41 -9.71 12.48
C TYR A 43 2.53 -8.49 12.18
N LEU A 44 1.30 -8.73 11.68
CA LEU A 44 0.35 -7.65 11.35
C LEU A 44 -0.02 -6.80 12.58
N ILE A 45 -0.22 -7.43 13.74
CA ILE A 45 -0.54 -6.70 14.98
C ILE A 45 0.68 -5.95 15.49
N GLY A 46 1.85 -6.60 15.51
CA GLY A 46 3.10 -6.01 16.01
C GLY A 46 3.44 -4.72 15.26
N VAL A 47 3.53 -4.80 13.93
CA VAL A 47 3.78 -3.64 13.06
C VAL A 47 2.61 -2.64 13.12
N GLY A 48 1.37 -3.13 13.14
CA GLY A 48 0.16 -2.30 13.14
C GLY A 48 -0.02 -1.46 14.40
N VAL A 49 0.62 -1.87 15.50
CA VAL A 49 0.66 -1.13 16.77
C VAL A 49 1.94 -0.31 16.89
N SER A 50 3.09 -0.87 16.54
CA SER A 50 4.39 -0.24 16.81
C SER A 50 4.65 0.96 15.91
N ILE A 51 4.34 0.88 14.62
CA ILE A 51 4.61 1.97 13.67
C ILE A 51 3.82 3.24 14.00
N PRO A 52 2.50 3.17 14.28
CA PRO A 52 1.75 4.35 14.70
C PRO A 52 2.28 4.96 16.01
N LEU A 53 2.65 4.13 17.01
CA LEU A 53 3.25 4.60 18.25
C LEU A 53 4.61 5.29 18.02
N THR A 54 5.47 4.69 17.18
CA THR A 54 6.77 5.27 16.83
C THR A 54 6.61 6.60 16.13
N TYR A 55 5.61 6.73 15.25
CA TYR A 55 5.30 8.01 14.61
C TYR A 55 4.86 9.07 15.63
N LEU A 56 3.92 8.75 16.52
CA LEU A 56 3.45 9.70 17.53
C LEU A 56 4.58 10.14 18.47
N PHE A 57 5.38 9.20 18.98
CA PHE A 57 6.52 9.57 19.82
C PHE A 57 7.57 10.38 19.07
N SER A 58 7.82 10.07 17.79
CA SER A 58 8.72 10.89 16.96
C SER A 58 8.18 12.32 16.81
N CYS A 59 6.87 12.50 16.60
CA CYS A 59 6.26 13.83 16.54
C CYS A 59 6.39 14.58 17.87
N LEU A 60 6.09 13.93 19.00
CA LEU A 60 6.20 14.54 20.32
C LEU A 60 7.63 14.97 20.66
N LEU A 61 8.61 14.14 20.30
CA LEU A 61 10.03 14.36 20.62
C LEU A 61 10.74 15.26 19.59
N SER A 62 10.14 15.52 18.43
CA SER A 62 10.69 16.43 17.41
C SER A 62 10.86 17.86 17.89
N VAL A 63 10.10 18.27 18.93
CA VAL A 63 10.21 19.59 19.54
C VAL A 63 11.53 19.75 20.33
N TRP A 64 12.10 18.65 20.83
CA TRP A 64 13.25 18.67 21.75
C TRP A 64 14.50 17.98 21.21
N SER A 65 14.39 17.24 20.10
CA SER A 65 15.48 16.44 19.56
C SER A 65 15.65 16.64 18.06
N SER A 66 16.90 16.70 17.62
CA SER A 66 17.30 16.64 16.21
C SER A 66 17.21 15.23 15.60
N GLU A 67 17.01 14.19 16.41
CA GLU A 67 16.87 12.80 15.96
C GLU A 67 15.56 12.16 16.49
N PRO A 68 14.39 12.71 16.12
CA PRO A 68 13.09 12.28 16.66
C PRO A 68 12.77 10.81 16.37
N ILE A 69 13.23 10.27 15.23
CA ILE A 69 12.99 8.89 14.82
C ILE A 69 13.68 7.90 15.77
N LEU A 70 14.94 8.18 16.15
CA LEU A 70 15.68 7.34 17.08
C LEU A 70 14.97 7.30 18.44
N TRP A 71 14.65 8.46 19.00
CA TRP A 71 14.03 8.54 20.32
C TRP A 71 12.59 8.03 20.32
N GLY A 72 11.83 8.26 19.25
CA GLY A 72 10.49 7.69 19.08
C GLY A 72 10.51 6.15 19.02
N THR A 73 11.55 5.58 18.38
CA THR A 73 11.76 4.14 18.33
C THR A 73 12.11 3.58 19.72
N ILE A 74 13.01 4.23 20.45
CA ILE A 74 13.38 3.84 21.83
C ILE A 74 12.16 3.93 22.77
N ALA A 75 11.39 5.02 22.71
CA ALA A 75 10.19 5.20 23.52
C ALA A 75 9.14 4.11 23.24
N THR A 76 8.93 3.77 21.95
CA THR A 76 8.04 2.67 21.55
C THR A 76 8.53 1.33 22.08
N LEU A 77 9.84 1.07 21.98
CA LEU A 77 10.47 -0.15 22.47
C LEU A 77 10.29 -0.30 23.98
N MET A 78 10.54 0.76 24.75
CA MET A 78 10.31 0.80 26.20
C MET A 78 8.84 0.52 26.55
N LEU A 79 7.90 1.17 25.87
CA LEU A 79 6.47 0.92 26.07
C LEU A 79 6.10 -0.54 25.77
N CYS A 80 6.62 -1.12 24.68
CA CYS A 80 6.38 -2.52 24.34
C CYS A 80 6.92 -3.47 25.41
N PHE A 81 8.12 -3.21 25.97
CA PHE A 81 8.65 -3.98 27.09
C PHE A 81 7.78 -3.88 28.34
N ILE A 82 7.33 -2.68 28.70
CA ILE A 82 6.42 -2.47 29.82
C ILE A 82 5.13 -3.29 29.63
N LEU A 83 4.53 -3.24 28.43
CA LEU A 83 3.34 -4.02 28.11
C LEU A 83 3.58 -5.53 28.22
N LEU A 84 4.73 -6.03 27.77
CA LEU A 84 5.11 -7.45 27.89
C LEU A 84 5.27 -7.89 29.36
N ILE A 85 5.83 -7.05 30.23
CA ILE A 85 5.90 -7.28 31.68
C ILE A 85 4.48 -7.35 32.27
N PHE A 86 3.58 -6.44 31.89
CA PHE A 86 2.17 -6.47 32.33
C PHE A 86 1.43 -7.72 31.85
N PHE A 87 1.76 -8.26 30.67
CA PHE A 87 1.22 -9.54 30.22
C PHE A 87 1.72 -10.73 31.07
N LYS A 88 2.59 -10.52 32.07
CA LYS A 88 3.26 -11.54 32.90
C LYS A 88 3.94 -12.62 32.04
N LYS A 89 4.46 -12.21 30.88
CA LYS A 89 5.08 -13.10 29.89
C LYS A 89 6.45 -12.57 29.48
N ILE A 90 7.42 -12.81 30.36
CA ILE A 90 8.86 -12.80 30.06
C ILE A 90 9.18 -14.15 29.35
N PRO A 91 10.13 -14.23 28.40
CA PRO A 91 10.04 -15.09 27.23
C PRO A 91 10.17 -16.56 27.60
N VAL A 92 9.06 -17.28 27.52
CA VAL A 92 9.11 -18.73 27.39
C VAL A 92 8.50 -19.02 26.04
N PHE A 93 9.34 -19.44 25.07
CA PHE A 93 8.87 -20.14 23.89
C PHE A 93 7.81 -21.13 24.38
N PRO A 94 6.58 -21.13 23.84
CA PRO A 94 5.53 -21.97 24.39
C PRO A 94 6.04 -23.42 24.44
N GLN A 95 6.27 -23.94 25.66
CA GLN A 95 6.70 -25.33 25.91
C GLN A 95 5.70 -26.35 25.35
N SER A 96 4.54 -25.87 24.91
CA SER A 96 3.59 -26.60 24.09
C SER A 96 3.28 -25.76 22.84
N ILE A 97 3.96 -26.07 21.74
CA ILE A 97 3.44 -25.94 20.35
C ILE A 97 2.41 -27.07 20.13
N SER A 98 1.71 -27.50 21.18
CA SER A 98 0.73 -28.58 21.14
C SER A 98 -0.63 -27.92 20.87
N GLY A 99 -0.92 -27.74 19.58
CA GLY A 99 -2.17 -27.17 19.13
C GLY A 99 -2.34 -27.29 17.63
N LYS A 100 -2.30 -28.54 17.13
CA LYS A 100 -2.28 -29.00 15.72
C LYS A 100 -0.89 -28.93 15.07
N ASN A 101 -0.34 -30.11 14.76
CA ASN A 101 0.90 -30.27 14.02
C ASN A 101 0.88 -29.42 12.74
N LEU A 102 1.96 -28.67 12.52
CA LEU A 102 2.20 -27.97 11.26
C LEU A 102 2.13 -29.00 10.13
N SER A 103 1.20 -28.82 9.19
CA SER A 103 1.06 -29.77 8.09
C SER A 103 1.99 -29.41 6.93
N LEU A 104 2.31 -30.39 6.07
CA LEU A 104 3.06 -30.14 4.84
C LEU A 104 2.44 -29.04 3.97
N SER A 105 1.10 -28.97 3.94
CA SER A 105 0.40 -27.89 3.22
C SER A 105 0.60 -26.52 3.85
N ASP A 106 0.79 -26.43 5.17
CA ASP A 106 1.06 -25.15 5.84
C ASP A 106 2.51 -24.71 5.56
N ILE A 107 3.47 -25.65 5.57
CA ILE A 107 4.86 -25.38 5.17
C ILE A 107 4.90 -24.92 3.72
N PHE A 108 4.25 -25.65 2.82
CA PHE A 108 4.19 -25.29 1.40
C PHE A 108 3.52 -23.93 1.18
N LEU A 109 2.44 -23.61 1.91
CA LEU A 109 1.82 -22.30 1.87
C LEU A 109 2.80 -21.19 2.24
N VAL A 110 3.53 -21.34 3.35
CA VAL A 110 4.50 -20.35 3.80
C VAL A 110 5.59 -20.16 2.75
N ILE A 111 6.21 -21.25 2.29
CA ILE A 111 7.26 -21.22 1.27
C ILE A 111 6.73 -20.55 -0.01
N PHE A 112 5.58 -20.99 -0.52
CA PHE A 112 4.97 -20.43 -1.72
C PHE A 112 4.68 -18.93 -1.57
N SER A 113 4.03 -18.54 -0.46
CA SER A 113 3.62 -17.16 -0.23
C SER A 113 4.83 -16.23 -0.17
N PHE A 114 5.90 -16.62 0.53
CA PHE A 114 7.11 -15.83 0.60
C PHE A 114 7.89 -15.85 -0.72
N ALA A 115 8.11 -17.01 -1.34
CA ALA A 115 8.84 -17.12 -2.59
C ALA A 115 8.19 -16.29 -3.71
N PHE A 116 6.87 -16.40 -3.86
CA PHE A 116 6.10 -15.61 -4.82
C PHE A 116 6.19 -14.11 -4.54
N SER A 117 6.02 -13.71 -3.27
CA SER A 117 6.07 -12.30 -2.87
C SER A 117 7.45 -11.68 -3.10
N PHE A 118 8.53 -12.37 -2.73
CA PHE A 118 9.89 -11.91 -2.94
C PHE A 118 10.25 -11.82 -4.43
N TRP A 119 9.82 -12.79 -5.23
CA TRP A 119 9.96 -12.73 -6.68
C TRP A 119 9.25 -11.49 -7.25
N MET A 120 7.99 -11.27 -6.90
CA MET A 120 7.18 -10.15 -7.40
C MET A 120 7.76 -8.78 -6.98
N MET A 121 8.11 -8.62 -5.71
CA MET A 121 8.62 -7.35 -5.18
C MET A 121 10.06 -7.05 -5.60
N GLY A 122 10.90 -8.10 -5.75
CA GLY A 122 12.29 -7.97 -6.20
C GLY A 122 12.41 -7.74 -7.71
N LYS A 123 11.49 -8.28 -8.52
CA LYS A 123 11.44 -7.98 -9.96
C LYS A 123 11.05 -6.52 -10.21
N SER A 124 10.14 -5.98 -9.39
CA SER A 124 9.61 -4.63 -9.55
C SER A 124 10.45 -3.51 -8.94
N PHE A 125 11.38 -3.80 -8.04
CA PHE A 125 12.33 -2.80 -7.53
C PHE A 125 13.67 -3.43 -7.20
N ARG A 126 14.73 -2.93 -7.84
CA ARG A 126 16.10 -3.44 -7.71
C ARG A 126 17.12 -2.32 -7.81
N GLY A 127 18.30 -2.56 -7.25
CA GLY A 127 19.42 -1.64 -7.32
C GLY A 127 20.64 -2.30 -7.93
N SER A 128 21.57 -1.46 -8.35
CA SER A 128 22.90 -1.84 -8.83
C SER A 128 23.97 -1.46 -7.82
N PRO A 129 25.15 -2.12 -7.81
CA PRO A 129 26.24 -1.79 -6.89
C PRO A 129 26.75 -0.34 -7.01
N ASP A 130 26.62 0.26 -8.20
CA ASP A 130 27.01 1.65 -8.50
C ASP A 130 25.97 2.69 -8.05
N GLY A 131 24.86 2.26 -7.45
CA GLY A 131 23.87 3.17 -6.84
C GLY A 131 22.66 3.49 -7.72
N GLN A 132 22.60 2.95 -8.95
CA GLN A 132 21.39 3.09 -9.78
C GLN A 132 20.23 2.30 -9.17
N LEU A 133 19.03 2.85 -9.30
CA LEU A 133 17.78 2.21 -8.88
C LEU A 133 16.88 1.99 -10.08
N PHE A 134 16.27 0.82 -10.15
CA PHE A 134 15.36 0.43 -11.21
C PHE A 134 14.01 0.02 -10.62
N VAL A 135 12.94 0.48 -11.26
CA VAL A 135 11.55 0.14 -10.93
C VAL A 135 10.86 -0.48 -12.15
N ALA A 136 9.87 -1.34 -11.95
CA ALA A 136 9.02 -1.84 -13.01
C ALA A 136 8.35 -0.68 -13.78
N GLY A 137 8.31 -0.76 -15.11
CA GLY A 137 7.78 0.29 -15.99
C GLY A 137 6.32 0.59 -15.70
N ASN A 138 5.51 -0.45 -15.47
CA ASN A 138 4.10 -0.28 -15.08
C ASN A 138 3.90 0.22 -13.64
N ALA A 139 4.99 0.50 -12.91
CA ALA A 139 4.96 0.95 -11.53
C ALA A 139 5.70 2.27 -11.23
N VAL A 140 6.26 2.94 -12.24
CA VAL A 140 7.14 4.10 -12.07
C VAL A 140 6.47 5.23 -11.27
N PHE A 141 5.20 5.51 -11.55
CA PHE A 141 4.54 6.70 -11.04
C PHE A 141 4.39 6.67 -9.50
N ASP A 142 3.46 5.86 -8.99
CA ASP A 142 3.19 5.78 -7.55
C ASP A 142 4.45 5.43 -6.74
N PHE A 143 5.33 4.61 -7.33
CA PHE A 143 6.54 4.15 -6.67
C PHE A 143 7.63 5.22 -6.59
N GLY A 144 7.86 5.99 -7.66
CA GLY A 144 8.83 7.10 -7.67
C GLY A 144 8.50 8.15 -6.60
N HIS A 145 7.22 8.53 -6.52
CA HIS A 145 6.72 9.43 -5.49
C HIS A 145 6.93 8.85 -4.07
N MET A 146 6.66 7.55 -3.87
CA MET A 146 6.88 6.88 -2.59
C MET A 146 8.35 6.91 -2.14
N VAL A 147 9.31 6.71 -3.06
CA VAL A 147 10.75 6.71 -2.72
C VAL A 147 11.20 8.10 -2.24
N GLY A 148 10.72 9.18 -2.87
CA GLY A 148 10.96 10.55 -2.40
C GLY A 148 10.42 10.79 -0.99
N ILE A 149 9.20 10.31 -0.69
CA ILE A 149 8.61 10.40 0.66
C ILE A 149 9.46 9.62 1.68
N ILE A 150 9.84 8.38 1.37
CA ILE A 150 10.67 7.55 2.25
C ILE A 150 11.97 8.29 2.59
N ARG A 151 12.67 8.80 1.58
CA ARG A 151 13.97 9.46 1.77
C ARG A 151 13.88 10.81 2.44
N SER A 152 12.77 11.53 2.27
CA SER A 152 12.52 12.76 3.04
C SER A 152 12.48 12.49 4.55
N ILE A 153 12.09 11.28 4.96
CA ILE A 153 12.02 10.85 6.36
C ILE A 153 13.35 10.23 6.81
N SER A 154 13.95 9.35 6.01
CA SER A 154 15.16 8.60 6.40
C SER A 154 16.45 9.42 6.29
N TRP A 155 16.57 10.29 5.28
CA TRP A 155 17.74 11.14 5.02
C TRP A 155 17.48 12.63 5.28
N GLY A 156 16.22 13.03 5.36
CA GLY A 156 15.79 14.40 5.66
C GLY A 156 15.30 14.59 7.10
N SER A 157 14.83 15.80 7.39
CA SER A 157 14.14 16.14 8.64
C SER A 157 12.67 16.41 8.31
N ASN A 158 11.85 15.36 8.42
CA ASN A 158 10.46 15.39 7.98
C ASN A 158 9.50 14.69 8.96
N ILE A 159 9.54 15.14 10.22
CA ILE A 159 8.61 14.75 11.28
C ILE A 159 8.03 16.04 11.90
N PRO A 160 6.69 16.27 11.87
CA PRO A 160 5.66 15.47 11.20
C PRO A 160 5.86 15.40 9.67
N ILE A 161 5.26 14.41 9.02
CA ILE A 161 5.56 14.11 7.60
C ILE A 161 4.89 15.14 6.69
N MET A 162 5.71 16.02 6.11
CA MET A 162 5.31 16.99 5.09
C MET A 162 5.57 16.45 3.69
N SER A 163 4.95 17.04 2.67
CA SER A 163 5.21 16.67 1.29
C SER A 163 6.63 17.07 0.88
N PRO A 164 7.49 16.14 0.42
CA PRO A 164 8.79 16.50 -0.14
C PRO A 164 8.69 17.09 -1.54
N PHE A 165 7.55 16.93 -2.21
CA PHE A 165 7.30 17.51 -3.54
C PHE A 165 6.57 18.86 -3.45
N PHE A 166 6.17 19.28 -2.25
CA PHE A 166 5.46 20.55 -2.09
C PHE A 166 5.73 21.11 -0.69
N ALA A 167 6.87 21.79 -0.56
CA ALA A 167 7.36 22.28 0.73
C ALA A 167 6.31 23.12 1.46
N GLY A 168 6.16 22.86 2.77
CA GLY A 168 5.21 23.56 3.64
C GLY A 168 3.78 23.00 3.63
N GLU A 169 3.44 22.05 2.76
CA GLU A 169 2.14 21.35 2.82
C GLU A 169 2.29 19.96 3.47
N PRO A 170 1.30 19.53 4.28
CA PRO A 170 1.32 18.22 4.93
C PRO A 170 1.10 17.08 3.93
N PHE A 171 1.68 15.91 4.23
CA PHE A 171 1.38 14.67 3.50
C PHE A 171 0.39 13.82 4.31
N LEU A 172 -0.88 13.90 3.93
CA LEU A 172 -1.99 13.51 4.82
C LEU A 172 -2.49 12.06 4.66
N TYR A 173 -1.99 11.29 3.69
CA TYR A 173 -2.55 9.96 3.43
C TYR A 173 -1.54 8.86 3.13
N HIS A 174 -1.88 7.69 3.67
CA HIS A 174 -1.15 6.41 3.63
C HIS A 174 0.30 6.46 4.12
N PHE A 175 0.65 7.42 4.98
CA PHE A 175 2.04 7.68 5.38
C PHE A 175 2.64 6.68 6.36
N PHE A 176 1.86 5.79 7.00
CA PHE A 176 2.44 4.79 7.92
C PHE A 176 3.35 3.78 7.21
N PHE A 177 3.01 3.38 5.99
CA PHE A 177 3.83 2.44 5.24
C PHE A 177 5.16 3.03 4.74
N PRO A 178 5.22 4.22 4.10
CA PRO A 178 6.49 4.85 3.78
C PRO A 178 7.27 5.26 5.04
N PHE A 179 6.60 5.66 6.13
CA PHE A 179 7.27 5.89 7.42
C PHE A 179 7.93 4.60 7.95
N TRP A 180 7.23 3.48 7.90
CA TRP A 180 7.80 2.18 8.29
C TRP A 180 9.02 1.83 7.46
N ILE A 181 8.96 1.96 6.14
CA ILE A 181 10.13 1.73 5.27
C ILE A 181 11.26 2.72 5.59
N ALA A 182 10.95 3.98 5.86
CA ALA A 182 11.95 4.98 6.22
C ALA A 182 12.68 4.61 7.52
N LEU A 183 12.03 3.94 8.48
CA LEU A 183 12.73 3.40 9.65
C LEU A 183 13.83 2.40 9.25
N TRP A 184 13.55 1.48 8.32
CA TRP A 184 14.56 0.53 7.84
C TRP A 184 15.78 1.25 7.27
N GLU A 185 15.56 2.25 6.40
CA GLU A 185 16.66 3.02 5.80
C GLU A 185 17.38 3.91 6.81
N TYR A 186 16.64 4.55 7.72
CA TYR A 186 17.20 5.36 8.80
C TYR A 186 18.13 4.54 9.70
N PHE A 187 17.76 3.30 10.03
CA PHE A 187 18.58 2.39 10.85
C PHE A 187 19.68 1.66 10.05
N GLY A 188 19.95 2.07 8.81
CA GLY A 188 21.13 1.64 8.05
C GLY A 188 20.89 0.52 7.03
N ILE A 189 19.64 0.10 6.81
CA ILE A 189 19.32 -0.92 5.79
C ILE A 189 19.16 -0.23 4.42
N PRO A 190 19.88 -0.64 3.37
CA PRO A 190 19.77 0.02 2.06
C PRO A 190 18.33 0.06 1.52
N ILE A 191 18.00 1.09 0.72
CA ILE A 191 16.61 1.34 0.27
C ILE A 191 15.95 0.14 -0.43
N VAL A 192 16.70 -0.65 -1.18
CA VAL A 192 16.16 -1.81 -1.91
C VAL A 192 15.59 -2.85 -0.94
N PRO A 193 16.38 -3.47 -0.04
CA PRO A 193 15.82 -4.37 0.98
C PRO A 193 14.85 -3.68 1.94
N ALA A 194 15.08 -2.40 2.29
CA ALA A 194 14.16 -1.63 3.14
C ALA A 194 12.75 -1.55 2.55
N VAL A 195 12.60 -1.49 1.22
CA VAL A 195 11.30 -1.49 0.55
C VAL A 195 10.82 -2.91 0.24
N THR A 196 11.68 -3.77 -0.31
CA THR A 196 11.25 -5.10 -0.82
C THR A 196 10.89 -6.08 0.29
N ILE A 197 11.58 -6.06 1.44
CA ILE A 197 11.31 -6.99 2.55
C ILE A 197 9.95 -6.71 3.19
N PRO A 198 9.63 -5.49 3.70
CA PRO A 198 8.31 -5.20 4.27
C PRO A 198 7.18 -5.44 3.27
N SER A 199 7.39 -5.10 2.00
CA SER A 199 6.41 -5.33 0.93
C SER A 199 6.15 -6.82 0.68
N SER A 200 7.20 -7.64 0.67
CA SER A 200 7.08 -9.09 0.46
C SER A 200 6.39 -9.78 1.63
N PHE A 201 6.75 -9.39 2.85
CA PHE A 201 6.08 -9.90 4.05
C PHE A 201 4.61 -9.48 4.11
N SER A 202 4.29 -8.25 3.68
CA SER A 202 2.92 -7.75 3.62
C SER A 202 2.07 -8.55 2.63
N PHE A 203 2.59 -8.81 1.42
CA PHE A 203 1.88 -9.61 0.42
C PHE A 203 1.78 -11.09 0.81
N ALA A 204 2.85 -11.69 1.35
CA ALA A 204 2.81 -13.06 1.86
C ALA A 204 1.78 -13.20 3.00
N SER A 205 1.70 -12.20 3.89
CA SER A 205 0.72 -12.17 4.97
C SER A 205 -0.71 -12.11 4.43
N LEU A 206 -0.95 -11.33 3.37
CA LEU A 206 -2.25 -11.30 2.69
C LEU A 206 -2.64 -12.68 2.16
N LEU A 207 -1.74 -13.38 1.45
CA LEU A 207 -2.02 -14.72 0.91
C LEU A 207 -2.31 -15.75 2.01
N ILE A 208 -1.52 -15.74 3.08
CA ILE A 208 -1.71 -16.62 4.24
C ILE A 208 -3.05 -16.33 4.93
N MET A 209 -3.42 -15.04 5.08
CA MET A 209 -4.71 -14.64 5.63
C MET A 209 -5.86 -15.17 4.77
N ILE A 210 -5.80 -14.97 3.45
CA ILE A 210 -6.82 -15.47 2.51
C ILE A 210 -6.98 -16.99 2.64
N TYR A 211 -5.86 -17.74 2.64
CA TYR A 211 -5.87 -19.19 2.78
C TYR A 211 -6.60 -19.65 4.04
N TYR A 212 -6.28 -19.07 5.21
CA TYR A 212 -6.87 -19.50 6.47
C TYR A 212 -8.30 -19.01 6.65
N VAL A 213 -8.62 -17.78 6.25
CA VAL A 213 -9.98 -17.23 6.38
C VAL A 213 -10.98 -18.04 5.56
N ALA A 214 -10.60 -18.45 4.35
CA ALA A 214 -11.41 -19.30 3.51
C ALA A 214 -11.72 -20.68 4.15
N GLN A 215 -10.86 -21.15 5.05
CA GLN A 215 -11.06 -22.39 5.81
C GLN A 215 -11.84 -22.17 7.10
N MET A 216 -11.60 -21.07 7.80
CA MET A 216 -12.22 -20.77 9.09
C MET A 216 -13.73 -20.55 8.92
N ILE A 217 -14.13 -19.80 7.90
CA ILE A 217 -15.56 -19.53 7.64
C ILE A 217 -16.22 -20.81 7.15
N GLY A 218 -17.12 -21.37 7.95
CA GLY A 218 -17.80 -22.62 7.59
C GLY A 218 -16.98 -23.90 7.78
N LYS A 219 -15.82 -23.83 8.45
CA LYS A 219 -14.94 -24.99 8.75
C LYS A 219 -14.63 -25.84 7.51
N ARG A 220 -14.07 -25.22 6.49
CA ARG A 220 -13.73 -25.85 5.20
C ARG A 220 -12.33 -26.45 5.21
N GLY A 221 -12.07 -27.36 4.25
CA GLY A 221 -10.77 -28.00 4.08
C GLY A 221 -9.77 -27.13 3.31
N LYS A 222 -8.50 -27.55 3.32
CA LYS A 222 -7.35 -26.83 2.74
C LYS A 222 -7.50 -26.48 1.25
N LEU A 223 -8.21 -27.31 0.48
CA LEU A 223 -8.50 -27.05 -0.94
C LEU A 223 -9.18 -25.70 -1.15
N VAL A 224 -10.12 -25.32 -0.27
CA VAL A 224 -10.81 -24.01 -0.36
C VAL A 224 -9.82 -22.87 -0.14
N GLY A 225 -8.87 -23.04 0.79
CA GLY A 225 -7.80 -22.07 1.02
C GLY A 225 -6.92 -21.87 -0.21
N TRP A 226 -6.44 -22.97 -0.82
CA TRP A 226 -5.62 -22.90 -2.03
C TRP A 226 -6.36 -22.28 -3.21
N LEU A 227 -7.60 -22.70 -3.46
CA LEU A 227 -8.42 -22.11 -4.53
C LEU A 227 -8.64 -20.62 -4.31
N ALA A 228 -8.89 -20.16 -3.07
CA ALA A 228 -9.05 -18.74 -2.77
C ALA A 228 -7.75 -17.93 -3.03
N VAL A 229 -6.59 -18.50 -2.68
CA VAL A 229 -5.28 -17.90 -2.99
C VAL A 229 -5.07 -17.81 -4.50
N PHE A 230 -5.27 -18.90 -5.24
CA PHE A 230 -5.06 -18.92 -6.69
C PHE A 230 -6.01 -17.96 -7.42
N LEU A 231 -7.31 -17.95 -7.08
CA LEU A 231 -8.28 -17.02 -7.66
C LEU A 231 -8.02 -15.55 -7.30
N THR A 232 -7.26 -15.29 -6.23
CA THR A 232 -6.84 -13.91 -5.89
C THR A 232 -5.56 -13.52 -6.63
N LEU A 233 -4.63 -14.46 -6.83
CA LEU A 233 -3.42 -14.23 -7.61
C LEU A 233 -3.69 -14.13 -9.12
N THR A 234 -4.75 -14.78 -9.58
CA THR A 234 -5.13 -14.86 -10.99
C THR A 234 -6.58 -14.41 -11.16
N HIS A 235 -6.80 -13.33 -11.90
CA HIS A 235 -8.11 -12.74 -12.09
C HIS A 235 -8.88 -13.39 -13.24
N SER A 236 -10.20 -13.21 -13.18
CA SER A 236 -11.21 -13.83 -14.05
C SER A 236 -11.65 -12.96 -15.22
N THR A 237 -10.85 -11.96 -15.60
CA THR A 237 -11.15 -11.08 -16.73
C THR A 237 -11.17 -11.87 -18.05
N LEU A 238 -11.67 -11.24 -19.10
CA LEU A 238 -11.68 -11.82 -20.45
C LEU A 238 -10.40 -11.54 -21.26
N THR A 239 -9.33 -11.05 -20.63
CA THR A 239 -8.06 -10.67 -21.29
C THR A 239 -7.54 -11.77 -22.23
N PHE A 240 -7.39 -13.00 -21.71
CA PHE A 240 -6.88 -14.12 -22.50
C PHE A 240 -7.79 -14.47 -23.68
N TRP A 241 -9.10 -14.44 -23.46
CA TRP A 241 -10.09 -14.78 -24.50
C TRP A 241 -10.08 -13.76 -25.64
N HIS A 242 -9.97 -12.46 -25.33
CA HIS A 242 -9.79 -11.43 -26.35
C HIS A 242 -8.52 -11.64 -27.17
N LEU A 243 -7.40 -11.94 -26.50
CA LEU A 243 -6.15 -12.23 -27.20
C LEU A 243 -6.26 -13.48 -28.08
N LEU A 244 -6.88 -14.54 -27.56
CA LEU A 244 -7.10 -15.81 -28.26
C LEU A 244 -7.94 -15.61 -29.51
N PHE A 245 -9.08 -14.90 -29.39
CA PHE A 245 -9.98 -14.69 -30.52
C PHE A 245 -9.41 -13.72 -31.57
N ARG A 246 -8.53 -12.80 -31.17
CA ARG A 246 -7.83 -11.91 -32.12
C ARG A 246 -6.70 -12.59 -32.87
N LYS A 247 -5.93 -13.47 -32.20
CA LYS A 247 -4.69 -14.06 -32.75
C LYS A 247 -4.83 -15.51 -33.23
N GLY A 248 -5.88 -16.21 -32.80
CA GLY A 248 -6.04 -17.65 -33.01
C GLY A 248 -5.14 -18.51 -32.12
N ILE A 249 -5.50 -19.78 -31.96
CA ILE A 249 -4.68 -20.77 -31.23
C ILE A 249 -3.50 -21.17 -32.11
N SER A 250 -2.28 -20.87 -31.67
CA SER A 250 -1.04 -21.30 -32.34
C SER A 250 0.11 -21.40 -31.33
N LEU A 251 1.21 -22.05 -31.72
CA LEU A 251 2.44 -22.04 -30.92
C LEU A 251 2.97 -20.61 -30.74
N GLN A 252 2.84 -19.78 -31.79
CA GLN A 252 3.22 -18.36 -31.74
C GLN A 252 2.41 -17.59 -30.70
N PHE A 253 1.10 -17.84 -30.61
CA PHE A 253 0.24 -17.22 -29.59
C PHE A 253 0.71 -17.52 -28.16
N LEU A 254 1.11 -18.76 -27.88
CA LEU A 254 1.65 -19.13 -26.57
C LEU A 254 3.00 -18.44 -26.29
N GLN A 255 3.85 -18.31 -27.31
CA GLN A 255 5.12 -17.58 -27.19
C GLN A 255 4.89 -16.08 -26.94
N ASP A 256 3.92 -15.47 -27.62
CA ASP A 256 3.55 -14.07 -27.44
C ASP A 256 3.06 -13.80 -26.00
N ILE A 257 2.21 -14.69 -25.45
CA ILE A 257 1.77 -14.58 -24.05
C ILE A 257 2.95 -14.74 -23.10
N TRP A 258 3.83 -15.72 -23.33
CA TRP A 258 4.98 -15.94 -22.47
C TRP A 258 5.93 -14.74 -22.44
N ARG A 259 6.04 -13.99 -23.54
CA ARG A 259 6.91 -12.81 -23.71
C ARG A 259 6.17 -11.48 -23.55
N LEU A 260 4.94 -11.50 -23.03
CA LEU A 260 4.10 -10.31 -22.92
C LEU A 260 4.80 -9.21 -22.09
N PRO A 261 5.10 -8.03 -22.68
CA PRO A 261 5.93 -7.00 -22.04
C PRO A 261 5.12 -6.00 -21.20
N SER A 262 3.84 -5.81 -21.51
CA SER A 262 2.94 -4.85 -20.89
C SER A 262 1.52 -5.42 -20.82
N TYR A 263 0.68 -4.85 -19.96
CA TYR A 263 -0.72 -5.24 -19.87
C TYR A 263 -1.43 -4.99 -21.22
N PRO A 264 -2.13 -5.99 -21.80
CA PRO A 264 -2.81 -5.82 -23.08
C PRO A 264 -3.98 -4.84 -23.03
N PHE A 265 -4.53 -4.65 -21.84
CA PHE A 265 -5.62 -3.74 -21.54
C PHE A 265 -5.26 -2.97 -20.28
N ALA A 266 -5.34 -1.64 -20.37
CA ALA A 266 -5.00 -0.71 -19.30
C ALA A 266 -6.20 0.17 -18.91
N GLY A 267 -7.41 -0.36 -18.99
CA GLY A 267 -8.64 0.39 -18.74
C GLY A 267 -8.68 1.03 -17.34
N PRO A 268 -9.13 2.28 -17.21
CA PRO A 268 -9.69 3.15 -18.26
C PRO A 268 -8.65 3.97 -19.06
N PHE A 269 -7.36 3.88 -18.74
CA PHE A 269 -6.32 4.77 -19.27
C PHE A 269 -6.10 4.64 -20.78
N ASP A 270 -6.36 3.46 -21.36
CA ASP A 270 -6.24 3.17 -22.79
C ASP A 270 -7.61 3.09 -23.50
N GLY A 271 -8.70 3.39 -22.81
CA GLY A 271 -10.06 3.26 -23.35
C GLY A 271 -10.59 1.83 -23.47
N SER A 272 -9.91 0.84 -22.90
CA SER A 272 -10.44 -0.53 -22.80
C SER A 272 -11.37 -0.72 -21.60
N VAL A 273 -12.34 -1.62 -21.73
CA VAL A 273 -13.28 -1.97 -20.63
C VAL A 273 -12.59 -2.78 -19.54
N ILE A 274 -11.63 -3.62 -19.93
CA ILE A 274 -10.89 -4.48 -19.01
C ILE A 274 -9.92 -3.60 -18.24
N SER A 275 -10.12 -3.56 -16.93
CA SER A 275 -9.35 -2.68 -16.07
C SER A 275 -8.05 -3.34 -15.62
N ILE A 276 -6.96 -2.58 -15.70
CA ILE A 276 -5.66 -2.95 -15.12
C ILE A 276 -5.75 -3.19 -13.61
N PHE A 277 -6.75 -2.62 -12.95
CA PHE A 277 -6.99 -2.73 -11.52
C PHE A 277 -7.45 -4.12 -11.07
N THR A 278 -7.81 -4.99 -12.00
CA THR A 278 -8.12 -6.39 -11.74
C THR A 278 -6.86 -7.28 -11.65
N THR A 279 -5.73 -6.77 -12.13
CA THR A 279 -4.44 -7.48 -12.15
C THR A 279 -3.71 -7.35 -10.81
N LEU A 280 -2.50 -7.92 -10.70
CA LEU A 280 -1.64 -7.69 -9.53
C LEU A 280 -0.91 -6.33 -9.54
N ASN A 281 -1.07 -5.53 -10.60
CA ASN A 281 -0.44 -4.21 -10.71
C ASN A 281 -0.69 -3.30 -9.48
N PRO A 282 -1.91 -3.19 -8.91
CA PRO A 282 -2.15 -2.36 -7.73
C PRO A 282 -1.29 -2.74 -6.53
N TYR A 283 -0.97 -4.02 -6.34
CA TYR A 283 -0.11 -4.48 -5.23
C TYR A 283 1.37 -4.18 -5.45
N VAL A 284 1.81 -4.09 -6.71
CA VAL A 284 3.18 -3.70 -7.08
C VAL A 284 3.36 -2.19 -6.98
N ASN A 285 2.39 -1.43 -7.47
CA ASN A 285 2.35 0.04 -7.44
C ASN A 285 2.19 0.59 -6.03
N GLN A 286 1.13 0.15 -5.34
CA GLN A 286 0.75 0.66 -4.03
C GLN A 286 1.07 -0.39 -2.98
N ARG A 287 2.36 -0.53 -2.66
CA ARG A 287 2.86 -1.60 -1.77
C ARG A 287 2.23 -1.64 -0.38
N HIS A 288 1.72 -0.50 0.08
CA HIS A 288 0.96 -0.36 1.32
C HIS A 288 -0.41 -1.06 1.30
N LEU A 289 -1.00 -1.33 0.12
CA LEU A 289 -2.29 -1.98 -0.05
C LEU A 289 -2.33 -3.38 0.55
N ALA A 290 -1.30 -4.18 0.31
CA ALA A 290 -1.26 -5.58 0.75
C ALA A 290 -1.30 -5.68 2.29
N TYR A 291 -0.51 -4.84 2.96
CA TYR A 291 -0.45 -4.78 4.41
C TYR A 291 -1.81 -4.36 5.00
N ALA A 292 -2.37 -3.26 4.49
CA ALA A 292 -3.66 -2.76 4.95
C ALA A 292 -4.79 -3.78 4.71
N ALA A 293 -4.80 -4.45 3.55
CA ALA A 293 -5.77 -5.50 3.24
C ALA A 293 -5.67 -6.69 4.20
N ALA A 294 -4.46 -7.14 4.52
CA ALA A 294 -4.24 -8.22 5.48
C ALA A 294 -4.72 -7.82 6.89
N CYS A 295 -4.43 -6.60 7.34
CA CYS A 295 -4.93 -6.05 8.60
C CYS A 295 -6.46 -5.93 8.62
N GLY A 296 -7.06 -5.45 7.53
CA GLY A 296 -8.52 -5.34 7.38
C GLY A 296 -9.21 -6.71 7.46
N ILE A 297 -8.68 -7.71 6.76
CA ILE A 297 -9.16 -9.09 6.82
C ILE A 297 -9.04 -9.64 8.25
N LEU A 298 -7.89 -9.46 8.90
CA LEU A 298 -7.68 -9.89 10.29
C LEU A 298 -8.70 -9.26 11.25
N LEU A 299 -8.97 -7.96 11.11
CA LEU A 299 -9.94 -7.24 11.93
C LEU A 299 -11.37 -7.75 11.68
N ILE A 300 -11.76 -7.96 10.42
CA ILE A 300 -13.08 -8.52 10.05
C ILE A 300 -13.27 -9.92 10.63
N VAL A 301 -12.23 -10.76 10.58
CA VAL A 301 -12.25 -12.12 11.14
C VAL A 301 -12.35 -12.08 12.67
N LEU A 302 -11.63 -11.18 13.33
CA LEU A 302 -11.73 -10.97 14.77
C LEU A 302 -13.16 -10.56 15.16
N VAL A 303 -13.75 -9.61 14.44
CA VAL A 303 -15.15 -9.19 14.65
C VAL A 303 -16.12 -10.35 14.41
N GLY A 304 -15.92 -11.14 13.36
CA GLY A 304 -16.69 -12.35 13.09
C GLY A 304 -16.64 -13.33 14.26
N ARG A 305 -15.46 -13.57 14.82
CA ARG A 305 -15.28 -14.44 15.99
C ARG A 305 -15.96 -13.88 17.24
N LEU A 306 -15.78 -12.59 17.54
CA LEU A 306 -16.45 -11.94 18.67
C LEU A 306 -17.98 -12.00 18.54
N THR A 307 -18.49 -11.96 17.31
CA THR A 307 -19.91 -12.13 17.00
C THR A 307 -20.38 -13.55 17.33
N GLU A 308 -19.65 -14.58 16.88
CA GLU A 308 -20.00 -15.98 17.16
C GLU A 308 -19.92 -16.32 18.65
N GLU A 309 -18.93 -15.77 19.35
CA GLU A 309 -18.74 -15.94 20.80
C GLU A 309 -19.71 -15.08 21.65
N LYS A 310 -20.60 -14.30 21.02
CA LYS A 310 -21.52 -13.35 21.68
C LYS A 310 -20.79 -12.36 22.62
N ARG A 311 -19.58 -11.95 22.23
CA ARG A 311 -18.73 -11.01 22.98
C ARG A 311 -18.78 -9.58 22.46
N LEU A 312 -19.59 -9.31 21.44
CA LEU A 312 -19.80 -7.94 20.94
C LEU A 312 -20.51 -7.09 21.98
N ASN A 313 -19.79 -6.10 22.50
CA ASN A 313 -20.26 -5.08 23.43
C ASN A 313 -19.57 -3.73 23.17
N VAL A 314 -19.86 -2.73 23.98
CA VAL A 314 -19.30 -1.37 23.88
C VAL A 314 -17.76 -1.39 23.98
N LYS A 315 -17.17 -2.17 24.90
CA LYS A 315 -15.71 -2.24 25.08
C LYS A 315 -15.02 -2.84 23.85
N THR A 316 -15.57 -3.92 23.30
CA THR A 316 -15.03 -4.50 22.06
C THR A 316 -15.27 -3.58 20.86
N GLY A 317 -16.40 -2.86 20.83
CA GLY A 317 -16.68 -1.85 19.80
C GLY A 317 -15.65 -0.73 19.81
N ALA A 318 -15.29 -0.23 21.00
CA ALA A 318 -14.25 0.77 21.18
C ALA A 318 -12.90 0.27 20.68
N LEU A 319 -12.48 -0.93 21.10
CA LEU A 319 -11.20 -1.53 20.67
C LEU A 319 -11.13 -1.69 19.14
N VAL A 320 -12.18 -2.28 18.55
CA VAL A 320 -12.27 -2.48 17.09
C VAL A 320 -12.29 -1.14 16.35
N GLY A 321 -12.98 -0.14 16.90
CA GLY A 321 -13.01 1.22 16.38
C GLY A 321 -11.64 1.87 16.38
N SER A 322 -10.90 1.80 17.48
CA SER A 322 -9.54 2.33 17.55
C SER A 322 -8.61 1.69 16.52
N ILE A 323 -8.69 0.37 16.33
CA ILE A 323 -7.89 -0.34 15.31
C ILE A 323 -8.30 0.07 13.90
N ALA A 324 -9.61 0.20 13.62
CA ALA A 324 -10.10 0.66 12.32
C ALA A 324 -9.67 2.10 12.00
N GLY A 325 -9.63 2.98 13.02
CA GLY A 325 -9.10 4.34 12.89
C GLY A 325 -7.62 4.37 12.51
N LEU A 326 -6.78 3.52 13.11
CA LEU A 326 -5.36 3.40 12.71
C LEU A 326 -5.20 2.94 11.25
N LEU A 327 -6.10 2.07 10.76
CA LEU A 327 -6.07 1.56 9.39
C LEU A 327 -6.17 2.70 8.34
N PHE A 328 -6.73 3.86 8.69
CA PHE A 328 -6.88 5.02 7.80
C PHE A 328 -5.54 5.49 7.22
N PHE A 329 -4.52 5.57 8.08
CA PHE A 329 -3.17 6.05 7.70
C PHE A 329 -2.29 4.93 7.11
N TRP A 330 -2.73 3.67 7.17
CA TRP A 330 -2.17 2.59 6.36
C TRP A 330 -2.75 2.59 4.95
N ASN A 331 -4.08 2.66 4.84
CA ASN A 331 -4.81 2.84 3.59
C ASN A 331 -6.26 3.29 3.84
N ILE A 332 -6.62 4.51 3.43
CA ILE A 332 -7.96 5.11 3.59
C ILE A 332 -9.03 4.23 2.95
N THR A 333 -8.86 3.79 1.69
CA THR A 333 -9.90 2.99 1.02
C THR A 333 -10.15 1.67 1.74
N VAL A 334 -9.08 0.95 2.13
CA VAL A 334 -9.22 -0.31 2.89
C VAL A 334 -9.81 -0.06 4.29
N SER A 335 -9.46 1.05 4.94
CA SER A 335 -10.04 1.44 6.24
C SER A 335 -11.54 1.68 6.13
N LEU A 336 -11.97 2.48 5.15
CA LEU A 336 -13.39 2.76 4.90
C LEU A 336 -14.17 1.49 4.58
N LEU A 337 -13.62 0.62 3.72
CA LEU A 337 -14.25 -0.66 3.40
C LEU A 337 -14.31 -1.61 4.58
N THR A 338 -13.24 -1.70 5.36
CA THR A 338 -13.21 -2.50 6.59
C THR A 338 -14.25 -1.98 7.59
N GLY A 339 -14.33 -0.66 7.77
CA GLY A 339 -15.31 -0.02 8.64
C GLY A 339 -16.75 -0.27 8.17
N LEU A 340 -17.02 -0.09 6.88
CA LEU A 340 -18.33 -0.38 6.29
C LEU A 340 -18.70 -1.86 6.49
N TYR A 341 -17.75 -2.78 6.29
CA TYR A 341 -17.97 -4.22 6.54
C TYR A 341 -18.44 -4.47 7.97
N ILE A 342 -17.70 -3.92 8.94
CA ILE A 342 -17.94 -4.10 10.37
C ILE A 342 -19.27 -3.48 10.79
N ILE A 343 -19.59 -2.27 10.29
CA ILE A 343 -20.88 -1.62 10.53
C ILE A 343 -22.03 -2.49 10.00
N MET A 344 -21.91 -3.03 8.78
CA MET A 344 -22.92 -3.95 8.23
C MET A 344 -23.07 -5.22 9.08
N LEU A 345 -21.97 -5.78 9.59
CA LEU A 345 -22.04 -6.92 10.52
C LEU A 345 -22.78 -6.56 11.81
N PHE A 346 -22.52 -5.39 12.41
CA PHE A 346 -23.22 -4.93 13.61
C PHE A 346 -24.71 -4.67 13.37
N LEU A 347 -25.08 -4.14 12.20
CA LEU A 347 -26.48 -3.99 11.79
C LEU A 347 -27.17 -5.34 11.66
N LEU A 348 -26.55 -6.30 10.96
CA LEU A 348 -27.08 -7.67 10.81
C LEU A 348 -27.23 -8.39 12.16
N LYS A 349 -26.44 -8.02 13.16
CA LYS A 349 -26.48 -8.58 14.51
C LYS A 349 -27.25 -7.73 15.51
N LYS A 350 -27.87 -6.63 15.06
CA LYS A 350 -28.73 -5.74 15.86
C LYS A 350 -28.02 -5.18 17.10
N THR A 351 -26.78 -4.72 16.96
CA THR A 351 -25.98 -4.11 18.04
C THR A 351 -25.69 -2.61 17.81
N PRO A 352 -26.72 -1.73 17.77
CA PRO A 352 -26.56 -0.33 17.37
C PRO A 352 -25.67 0.50 18.33
N LYS A 353 -25.71 0.22 19.64
CA LYS A 353 -24.83 0.91 20.62
C LYS A 353 -23.34 0.68 20.31
N THR A 354 -22.99 -0.52 19.83
CA THR A 354 -21.63 -0.87 19.42
C THR A 354 -21.20 -0.08 18.18
N ILE A 355 -22.12 0.22 17.26
CA ILE A 355 -21.85 1.04 16.06
C ILE A 355 -21.43 2.44 16.48
N GLY A 356 -22.19 3.11 17.36
CA GLY A 356 -21.88 4.47 17.80
C GLY A 356 -20.48 4.57 18.41
N VAL A 357 -20.13 3.65 19.32
CA VAL A 357 -18.81 3.64 19.97
C VAL A 357 -17.70 3.27 18.99
N PHE A 358 -17.94 2.32 18.08
CA PHE A 358 -16.98 1.98 17.02
C PHE A 358 -16.63 3.20 16.16
N VAL A 359 -17.63 3.95 15.70
CA VAL A 359 -17.43 5.15 14.87
C VAL A 359 -16.72 6.25 15.67
N LEU A 360 -17.16 6.52 16.90
CA LEU A 360 -16.55 7.53 17.78
C LEU A 360 -15.07 7.24 18.05
N CYS A 361 -14.71 5.99 18.38
CA CYS A 361 -13.31 5.62 18.61
C CYS A 361 -12.48 5.64 17.31
N SER A 362 -13.06 5.26 16.17
CA SER A 362 -12.38 5.36 14.87
C SER A 362 -12.03 6.81 14.53
N ILE A 363 -13.01 7.71 14.65
CA ILE A 363 -12.81 9.15 14.42
C ILE A 363 -11.84 9.73 15.45
N GLY A 364 -11.98 9.38 16.73
CA GLY A 364 -11.09 9.86 17.79
C GLY A 364 -9.62 9.52 17.53
N VAL A 365 -9.33 8.29 17.08
CA VAL A 365 -7.98 7.91 16.67
C VAL A 365 -7.51 8.71 15.46
N ILE A 366 -8.34 8.85 14.42
CA ILE A 366 -7.99 9.65 13.24
C ILE A 366 -7.63 11.09 13.63
N THR A 367 -8.44 11.71 14.50
CA THR A 367 -8.19 13.06 15.02
C THR A 367 -6.86 13.16 15.76
N VAL A 368 -6.52 12.19 16.62
CA VAL A 368 -5.23 12.18 17.36
C VAL A 368 -4.04 12.23 16.41
N TYR A 369 -4.07 11.48 15.31
CA TYR A 369 -2.98 11.46 14.33
C TYR A 369 -2.98 12.65 13.37
N PHE A 370 -4.05 13.45 13.34
CA PHE A 370 -4.05 14.75 12.68
C PHE A 370 -3.56 15.90 13.57
N LEU A 371 -3.46 15.71 14.90
CA LEU A 371 -2.97 16.76 15.81
C LEU A 371 -1.59 17.33 15.44
N PRO A 372 -0.59 16.53 15.00
CA PRO A 372 0.71 17.07 14.56
C PRO A 372 0.60 18.05 13.38
N PHE A 373 -0.50 18.00 12.62
CA PHE A 373 -0.77 18.86 11.47
C PHE A 373 -1.67 20.05 11.80
N PHE A 374 -1.94 20.32 13.08
CA PHE A 374 -2.76 21.45 13.52
C PHE A 374 -2.33 22.81 12.92
N PRO A 375 -1.02 23.14 12.77
CA PRO A 375 -0.59 24.36 12.08
C PRO A 375 -1.05 24.46 10.62
N HIS A 376 -1.38 23.32 10.00
CA HIS A 376 -1.82 23.20 8.61
C HIS A 376 -3.30 22.78 8.50
N TRP A 377 -4.12 23.06 9.52
CA TRP A 377 -5.50 22.58 9.61
C TRP A 377 -6.36 23.00 8.41
N ASN A 378 -6.15 24.19 7.84
CA ASN A 378 -6.84 24.62 6.62
C ASN A 378 -6.56 23.69 5.44
N THR A 379 -5.31 23.23 5.29
CA THR A 379 -4.96 22.21 4.28
C THR A 379 -5.59 20.88 4.60
N VAL A 380 -5.66 20.48 5.88
CA VAL A 380 -6.35 19.25 6.30
C VAL A 380 -7.83 19.30 5.91
N LEU A 381 -8.52 20.41 6.20
CA LEU A 381 -9.92 20.61 5.82
C LEU A 381 -10.10 20.61 4.30
N ARG A 382 -9.24 21.32 3.55
CA ARG A 382 -9.24 21.33 2.08
C ARG A 382 -9.01 19.93 1.52
N PHE A 383 -8.10 19.16 2.11
CA PHE A 383 -7.85 17.77 1.73
C PHE A 383 -9.08 16.90 1.95
N LEU A 384 -9.74 17.00 3.11
CA LEU A 384 -10.96 16.24 3.39
C LEU A 384 -12.11 16.64 2.46
N GLU A 385 -12.26 17.93 2.18
CA GLU A 385 -13.24 18.45 1.23
C GLU A 385 -12.96 17.95 -0.20
N LEU A 386 -11.73 18.04 -0.66
CA LEU A 386 -11.33 17.56 -1.98
C LEU A 386 -11.40 16.05 -2.09
N PHE A 387 -11.06 15.31 -1.04
CA PHE A 387 -11.22 13.86 -1.02
C PHE A 387 -12.70 13.48 -1.15
N TYR A 388 -13.60 14.23 -0.50
CA TYR A 388 -15.04 14.07 -0.65
C TYR A 388 -15.51 14.43 -2.08
N LYS A 389 -15.09 15.59 -2.59
CA LYS A 389 -15.47 16.08 -3.92
C LYS A 389 -14.89 15.22 -5.05
N SER A 390 -13.63 14.82 -4.99
CA SER A 390 -12.97 13.98 -6.00
C SER A 390 -13.55 12.56 -6.07
N ARG A 391 -14.31 12.14 -5.06
CA ARG A 391 -14.98 10.82 -5.00
C ARG A 391 -16.45 10.88 -5.39
N ILE A 392 -17.08 12.06 -5.35
CA ILE A 392 -18.54 12.21 -5.55
C ILE A 392 -18.86 13.07 -6.79
N LEU A 393 -17.98 13.98 -7.18
CA LEU A 393 -18.17 15.01 -8.21
C LEU A 393 -17.15 14.94 -9.36
N ILE A 394 -16.67 13.73 -9.72
CA ILE A 394 -15.94 13.61 -10.98
C ILE A 394 -16.94 13.92 -12.10
N SER A 395 -16.74 15.05 -12.79
CA SER A 395 -17.46 15.33 -14.03
C SER A 395 -17.30 14.11 -14.93
N PRO A 396 -18.38 13.54 -15.48
CA PRO A 396 -18.29 12.39 -16.36
C PRO A 396 -17.28 12.75 -17.44
N ALA A 397 -16.15 12.05 -17.48
CA ALA A 397 -15.24 12.20 -18.60
C ALA A 397 -16.07 11.92 -19.86
N GLU A 398 -16.11 12.88 -20.78
CA GLU A 398 -16.52 12.58 -22.14
C GLU A 398 -15.62 11.42 -22.60
N SER A 399 -16.21 10.42 -23.25
CA SER A 399 -15.61 9.13 -23.64
C SER A 399 -15.65 8.04 -22.57
N TYR A 400 -16.67 7.17 -22.70
CA TYR A 400 -16.62 5.70 -22.76
C TYR A 400 -17.99 5.15 -22.35
N GLN A 401 -18.83 4.81 -23.35
CA GLN A 401 -20.17 4.26 -23.11
C GLN A 401 -20.12 2.75 -22.91
N TRP A 402 -19.65 2.28 -21.76
CA TRP A 402 -19.79 0.86 -21.39
C TRP A 402 -21.00 0.66 -20.50
N SER A 403 -21.82 -0.34 -20.81
CA SER A 403 -22.88 -0.76 -19.89
C SER A 403 -22.29 -1.47 -18.68
N TRP A 404 -23.00 -1.45 -17.55
CA TRP A 404 -22.60 -2.18 -16.35
C TRP A 404 -22.40 -3.67 -16.66
N ILE A 405 -23.34 -4.27 -17.38
CA ILE A 405 -23.29 -5.68 -17.79
C ILE A 405 -22.01 -5.98 -18.55
N ARG A 406 -21.64 -5.11 -19.52
CA ARG A 406 -20.39 -5.26 -20.28
C ARG A 406 -19.17 -5.16 -19.36
N TYR A 407 -19.13 -4.17 -18.48
CA TYR A 407 -18.02 -4.02 -17.53
C TYR A 407 -17.82 -5.26 -16.66
N PHE A 408 -18.91 -5.79 -16.09
CA PHE A 408 -18.89 -7.01 -15.28
C PHE A 408 -18.39 -8.21 -16.08
N TRP A 409 -18.95 -8.40 -17.26
CA TRP A 409 -18.59 -9.54 -18.10
C TRP A 409 -17.11 -9.51 -18.45
N GLU A 410 -16.60 -8.34 -18.84
CA GLU A 410 -15.19 -8.16 -19.23
C GLU A 410 -14.21 -8.32 -18.06
N ASN A 411 -14.58 -7.85 -16.86
CA ASN A 411 -13.68 -7.81 -15.69
C ASN A 411 -13.81 -9.01 -14.73
N LEU A 412 -14.98 -9.63 -14.66
CA LEU A 412 -15.29 -10.71 -13.73
C LEU A 412 -15.72 -12.01 -14.43
N GLY A 413 -16.08 -11.96 -15.71
CA GLY A 413 -16.55 -13.11 -16.45
C GLY A 413 -17.65 -13.88 -15.70
N ILE A 414 -17.42 -15.17 -15.52
CA ILE A 414 -18.35 -16.07 -14.81
C ILE A 414 -18.14 -16.12 -13.29
N LEU A 415 -17.17 -15.39 -12.72
CA LEU A 415 -16.84 -15.43 -11.29
C LEU A 415 -18.05 -15.16 -10.37
N PRO A 416 -18.90 -14.14 -10.62
CA PRO A 416 -20.04 -13.86 -9.73
C PRO A 416 -21.04 -15.03 -9.69
N ILE A 417 -21.22 -15.73 -10.81
CA ILE A 417 -22.10 -16.89 -10.92
C ILE A 417 -21.54 -18.05 -10.09
N VAL A 418 -20.23 -18.34 -10.22
CA VAL A 418 -19.56 -19.37 -9.43
C VAL A 418 -19.59 -19.04 -7.93
N ALA A 419 -19.36 -17.78 -7.56
CA ALA A 419 -19.45 -17.31 -6.19
C ALA A 419 -20.86 -17.45 -5.60
N LEU A 420 -21.90 -17.20 -6.39
CA LEU A 420 -23.30 -17.37 -5.98
C LEU A 420 -23.59 -18.84 -5.59
N PHE A 421 -23.12 -19.82 -6.38
CA PHE A 421 -23.23 -21.23 -5.98
C PHE A 421 -22.51 -21.51 -4.66
N GLY A 422 -21.34 -20.90 -4.45
CA GLY A 422 -20.59 -20.99 -3.19
C GLY A 422 -21.37 -20.47 -2.00
N PHE A 423 -22.07 -19.35 -2.17
CA PHE A 423 -22.94 -18.76 -1.14
C PHE A 423 -24.07 -19.72 -0.75
N PHE A 424 -24.67 -20.43 -1.71
CA PHE A 424 -25.72 -21.42 -1.43
C PHE A 424 -25.17 -22.72 -0.82
N ILE A 425 -23.97 -23.15 -1.19
CA ILE A 425 -23.27 -24.30 -0.56
C ILE A 425 -22.85 -23.99 0.89
N LEU A 426 -22.64 -22.72 1.22
CA LEU A 426 -22.33 -22.28 2.57
C LEU A 426 -23.54 -22.48 3.50
N PRO A 427 -23.37 -23.08 4.70
CA PRO A 427 -24.46 -23.20 5.67
C PRO A 427 -25.05 -21.83 6.00
N LYS A 428 -26.38 -21.75 6.12
CA LYS A 428 -27.11 -20.48 6.36
C LYS A 428 -26.51 -19.64 7.49
N LYS A 429 -26.05 -20.28 8.57
CA LYS A 429 -25.46 -19.61 9.74
C LYS A 429 -24.16 -18.82 9.44
N PHE A 430 -23.45 -19.12 8.35
CA PHE A 430 -22.22 -18.40 7.97
C PHE A 430 -22.43 -17.42 6.81
N ARG A 431 -23.58 -17.46 6.13
CA ARG A 431 -23.88 -16.61 4.97
C ARG A 431 -23.89 -15.13 5.31
N TYR A 432 -24.32 -14.76 6.52
CA TYR A 432 -24.33 -13.36 6.97
C TYR A 432 -22.94 -12.72 6.87
N PHE A 433 -21.88 -13.51 7.01
CA PHE A 433 -20.52 -13.02 6.99
C PHE A 433 -20.14 -12.47 5.62
N PHE A 434 -20.68 -12.99 4.52
CA PHE A 434 -20.36 -12.57 3.15
C PHE A 434 -21.33 -11.52 2.57
N LEU A 435 -22.46 -11.25 3.24
CA LEU A 435 -23.42 -10.24 2.78
C LEU A 435 -22.79 -8.84 2.64
N PRO A 436 -21.92 -8.37 3.56
CA PRO A 436 -21.25 -7.09 3.38
C PRO A 436 -20.44 -7.01 2.10
N SER A 437 -19.66 -8.06 1.77
CA SER A 437 -18.84 -8.08 0.55
C SER A 437 -19.67 -8.08 -0.73
N ILE A 438 -20.76 -8.85 -0.75
CA ILE A 438 -21.70 -8.85 -1.88
C ILE A 438 -22.29 -7.44 -2.06
N GLY A 439 -22.72 -6.80 -0.97
CA GLY A 439 -23.19 -5.42 -0.98
C GLY A 439 -22.15 -4.44 -1.51
N MET A 440 -20.88 -4.56 -1.08
CA MET A 440 -19.78 -3.71 -1.57
C MET A 440 -19.53 -3.87 -3.06
N VAL A 441 -19.55 -5.11 -3.59
CA VAL A 441 -19.40 -5.33 -5.02
C VAL A 441 -20.57 -4.71 -5.78
N LEU A 442 -21.81 -4.84 -5.29
CA LEU A 442 -22.96 -4.18 -5.91
C LEU A 442 -22.84 -2.64 -5.89
N ILE A 443 -22.37 -2.07 -4.76
CA ILE A 443 -22.11 -0.62 -4.63
C ILE A 443 -21.03 -0.18 -5.60
N LEU A 444 -19.91 -0.92 -5.68
CA LEU A 444 -18.86 -0.68 -6.67
C LEU A 444 -19.52 -0.64 -8.04
N CYS A 445 -20.25 -1.67 -8.40
CA CYS A 445 -20.87 -1.76 -9.70
C CYS A 445 -21.85 -0.63 -10.02
N PHE A 446 -22.57 -0.10 -9.03
CA PHE A 446 -23.36 1.12 -9.20
C PHE A 446 -22.47 2.34 -9.54
N PHE A 447 -21.35 2.52 -8.83
CA PHE A 447 -20.43 3.64 -9.07
C PHE A 447 -19.68 3.58 -10.41
N ALA A 448 -19.37 2.39 -10.98
CA ALA A 448 -18.72 2.29 -12.31
C ALA A 448 -19.53 3.06 -13.35
N VAL A 449 -20.83 2.84 -13.25
CA VAL A 449 -21.82 3.21 -14.24
C VAL A 449 -22.14 4.69 -14.09
N PHE A 450 -22.26 5.12 -12.83
CA PHE A 450 -22.58 6.49 -12.50
C PHE A 450 -21.41 7.43 -12.82
N GLN A 451 -20.18 7.06 -12.46
CA GLN A 451 -19.02 7.95 -12.58
C GLN A 451 -18.28 7.82 -13.92
N LYS A 452 -18.49 6.74 -14.68
CA LYS A 452 -17.88 6.48 -16.00
C LYS A 452 -16.34 6.62 -16.05
N THR A 453 -15.65 6.64 -14.91
CA THR A 453 -14.23 7.04 -14.80
C THR A 453 -13.34 5.93 -14.23
N GLY A 454 -13.80 4.68 -14.31
CA GLY A 454 -13.12 3.56 -13.67
C GLY A 454 -13.23 3.62 -12.14
N PHE A 455 -12.72 2.59 -11.48
CA PHE A 455 -12.84 2.45 -10.02
C PHE A 455 -11.57 2.78 -9.28
N ASP A 456 -11.72 3.05 -7.98
CA ASP A 456 -10.58 2.92 -7.08
C ASP A 456 -10.11 1.46 -7.07
N GLN A 457 -8.90 1.25 -7.59
CA GLN A 457 -8.27 -0.06 -7.68
C GLN A 457 -8.18 -0.81 -6.34
N LYS A 458 -8.05 -0.08 -5.23
CA LYS A 458 -7.96 -0.65 -3.88
C LYS A 458 -9.33 -1.18 -3.45
N PHE A 459 -10.42 -0.51 -3.86
CA PHE A 459 -11.78 -0.97 -3.56
C PHE A 459 -12.02 -2.32 -4.19
N PHE A 460 -11.84 -2.41 -5.52
CA PHE A 460 -12.05 -3.65 -6.24
C PHE A 460 -11.17 -4.78 -5.68
N SER A 461 -9.87 -4.52 -5.51
CA SER A 461 -8.90 -5.49 -4.99
C SER A 461 -9.28 -6.04 -3.61
N PHE A 462 -9.80 -5.20 -2.70
CA PHE A 462 -10.21 -5.66 -1.37
C PHE A 462 -11.54 -6.41 -1.37
N SER A 463 -12.54 -5.91 -2.10
CA SER A 463 -13.88 -6.52 -2.13
C SER A 463 -13.88 -7.88 -2.84
N ILE A 464 -13.08 -8.03 -3.91
CA ILE A 464 -13.10 -9.25 -4.73
C ILE A 464 -12.54 -10.49 -3.99
N ILE A 465 -11.65 -10.29 -3.00
CA ILE A 465 -11.09 -11.38 -2.18
C ILE A 465 -12.22 -12.25 -1.58
N TRP A 466 -13.27 -11.62 -1.07
CA TRP A 466 -14.39 -12.34 -0.47
C TRP A 466 -15.24 -13.11 -1.50
N ILE A 467 -15.36 -12.57 -2.72
CA ILE A 467 -16.03 -13.25 -3.84
C ILE A 467 -15.21 -14.45 -4.31
N ASN A 468 -13.88 -14.31 -4.37
CA ASN A 468 -12.96 -15.42 -4.66
C ASN A 468 -13.07 -16.54 -3.61
N ILE A 469 -13.22 -16.20 -2.33
CA ILE A 469 -13.46 -17.19 -1.27
C ILE A 469 -14.78 -17.94 -1.50
N LEU A 470 -15.86 -17.23 -1.87
CA LEU A 470 -17.14 -17.89 -2.21
C LEU A 470 -17.00 -18.81 -3.42
N ALA A 471 -16.33 -18.35 -4.48
CA ALA A 471 -16.08 -19.17 -5.67
C ALA A 471 -15.23 -20.41 -5.33
N ALA A 472 -14.21 -20.26 -4.49
CA ALA A 472 -13.41 -21.38 -3.99
C ALA A 472 -14.24 -22.42 -3.23
N ILE A 473 -15.23 -21.98 -2.42
CA ILE A 473 -16.17 -22.86 -1.74
C ILE A 473 -17.02 -23.65 -2.75
N ALA A 474 -17.48 -22.98 -3.82
CA ALA A 474 -18.27 -23.62 -4.88
C ALA A 474 -17.47 -24.72 -5.58
N LEU A 475 -16.27 -24.37 -6.06
CA LEU A 475 -15.37 -25.27 -6.78
C LEU A 475 -14.98 -26.48 -5.94
N ALA A 476 -14.59 -26.28 -4.67
CA ALA A 476 -14.30 -27.38 -3.76
C ALA A 476 -15.55 -28.25 -3.45
N GLY A 477 -16.74 -27.67 -3.53
CA GLY A 477 -18.00 -28.39 -3.41
C GLY A 477 -18.26 -29.36 -4.57
N LEU A 478 -17.87 -28.98 -5.80
CA LEU A 478 -18.00 -29.83 -6.99
C LEU A 478 -17.13 -31.10 -6.89
N TRP A 479 -15.93 -30.97 -6.34
CA TRP A 479 -14.97 -32.07 -6.21
C TRP A 479 -15.55 -33.31 -5.48
N LYS A 480 -16.47 -33.07 -4.53
CA LYS A 480 -17.03 -34.10 -3.65
C LYS A 480 -18.19 -34.89 -4.26
N LYS A 481 -18.74 -34.48 -5.41
CA LYS A 481 -20.02 -35.00 -5.92
C LYS A 481 -19.93 -36.01 -7.07
N GLY A 482 -18.79 -36.13 -7.76
CA GLY A 482 -18.59 -37.10 -8.85
C GLY A 482 -17.55 -36.67 -9.88
N TRP A 483 -17.10 -37.59 -10.76
CA TRP A 483 -16.01 -37.34 -11.71
C TRP A 483 -16.35 -36.28 -12.78
N LEU A 484 -17.58 -36.25 -13.29
CA LEU A 484 -18.05 -35.21 -14.24
C LEU A 484 -17.95 -33.81 -13.62
N LEU A 485 -18.35 -33.67 -12.35
CA LEU A 485 -18.26 -32.40 -11.64
C LEU A 485 -16.82 -32.03 -11.28
N ARG A 486 -15.90 -33.00 -11.17
CA ARG A 486 -14.46 -32.73 -11.08
C ARG A 486 -13.92 -32.16 -12.39
N ILE A 487 -14.31 -32.69 -13.54
CA ILE A 487 -13.92 -32.13 -14.84
C ILE A 487 -14.46 -30.69 -14.97
N MET A 488 -15.74 -30.48 -14.66
CA MET A 488 -16.33 -29.14 -14.65
C MET A 488 -15.59 -28.18 -13.72
N MET A 489 -15.17 -28.63 -12.54
CA MET A 489 -14.35 -27.84 -11.63
C MET A 489 -13.02 -27.43 -12.28
N VAL A 490 -12.29 -28.36 -12.92
CA VAL A 490 -11.02 -28.04 -13.60
C VAL A 490 -11.24 -27.01 -14.72
N VAL A 491 -12.28 -27.20 -15.54
CA VAL A 491 -12.63 -26.25 -16.61
C VAL A 491 -12.93 -24.86 -16.06
N LEU A 492 -13.73 -24.77 -14.99
CA LEU A 492 -14.04 -23.50 -14.34
C LEU A 492 -12.80 -22.84 -13.75
N ILE A 493 -11.90 -23.60 -13.13
CA ILE A 493 -10.61 -23.08 -12.65
C ILE A 493 -9.80 -22.51 -13.81
N CYS A 494 -9.70 -23.22 -14.93
CA CYS A 494 -8.98 -22.72 -16.11
C CYS A 494 -9.60 -21.41 -16.63
N ILE A 495 -10.93 -21.34 -16.78
CA ILE A 495 -11.63 -20.13 -17.23
C ILE A 495 -11.38 -18.95 -16.29
N LEU A 496 -11.41 -19.19 -14.98
CA LEU A 496 -11.27 -18.14 -13.96
C LEU A 496 -9.82 -17.69 -13.73
N THR A 497 -8.81 -18.42 -14.21
CA THR A 497 -7.40 -18.16 -13.88
C THR A 497 -6.50 -17.88 -15.09
N VAL A 498 -6.89 -18.29 -16.31
CA VAL A 498 -6.01 -18.21 -17.49
C VAL A 498 -5.63 -16.76 -17.86
N SER A 499 -6.55 -15.80 -17.72
CA SER A 499 -6.26 -14.38 -17.94
C SER A 499 -5.25 -13.84 -16.93
N GLY A 500 -5.45 -14.13 -15.64
CA GLY A 500 -4.48 -13.77 -14.61
C GLY A 500 -3.10 -14.41 -14.82
N ALA A 501 -3.05 -15.66 -15.28
CA ALA A 501 -1.79 -16.33 -15.60
C ALA A 501 -1.04 -15.65 -16.77
N ALA A 502 -1.77 -15.15 -17.77
CA ALA A 502 -1.18 -14.36 -18.86
C ALA A 502 -0.64 -13.01 -18.33
N ASP A 503 -1.39 -12.31 -17.49
CA ASP A 503 -0.99 -11.01 -16.95
C ASP A 503 0.17 -11.12 -15.92
N LEU A 504 0.42 -12.28 -15.32
CA LEU A 504 1.65 -12.55 -14.56
C LEU A 504 2.92 -12.48 -15.43
N MET A 505 2.80 -12.76 -16.74
CA MET A 505 3.95 -12.64 -17.66
C MET A 505 4.39 -11.19 -17.82
N VAL A 506 3.46 -10.23 -17.67
CA VAL A 506 3.81 -8.80 -17.66
C VAL A 506 4.76 -8.50 -16.52
N ILE A 507 4.49 -8.95 -15.29
CA ILE A 507 5.39 -8.74 -14.14
C ILE A 507 6.74 -9.42 -14.36
N LYS A 508 6.75 -10.61 -14.98
CA LYS A 508 7.98 -11.34 -15.30
C LYS A 508 8.87 -10.57 -16.27
N ASN A 509 8.26 -9.98 -17.29
CA ASN A 509 8.92 -9.35 -18.44
C ASN A 509 8.94 -7.80 -18.36
N ASP A 510 8.45 -7.22 -17.26
CA ASP A 510 8.30 -5.77 -17.12
C ASP A 510 9.65 -5.08 -17.31
N PHE A 511 9.60 -3.94 -18.01
CA PHE A 511 10.76 -3.12 -18.27
C PHE A 511 11.31 -2.57 -16.94
N ALA A 512 12.64 -2.59 -16.78
CA ALA A 512 13.27 -1.92 -15.64
C ALA A 512 13.59 -0.49 -15.98
N PHE A 513 12.68 0.38 -15.60
CA PHE A 513 12.83 1.81 -15.74
C PHE A 513 13.89 2.33 -14.74
N PRO A 514 14.90 3.10 -15.19
CA PRO A 514 15.94 3.66 -14.31
C PRO A 514 15.38 4.83 -13.51
N LEU A 515 14.87 4.56 -12.29
CA LEU A 515 14.40 5.57 -11.36
C LEU A 515 15.54 6.49 -10.88
N VAL A 516 16.72 5.92 -10.64
CA VAL A 516 17.96 6.70 -10.42
C VAL A 516 18.95 6.23 -11.47
N SER A 517 19.13 7.05 -12.52
CA SER A 517 20.13 6.82 -13.56
C SER A 517 21.52 7.24 -13.09
N LYS A 518 22.58 6.79 -13.79
CA LYS A 518 23.97 7.15 -13.47
C LYS A 518 24.19 8.65 -13.41
N ASP A 519 23.50 9.37 -14.30
CA ASP A 519 23.61 10.82 -14.46
C ASP A 519 23.03 11.61 -13.27
N LEU A 520 22.08 11.01 -12.53
CA LEU A 520 21.48 11.62 -11.34
C LEU A 520 22.27 11.37 -10.06
N ILE A 521 23.15 10.36 -10.04
CA ILE A 521 23.87 9.95 -8.83
C ILE A 521 24.75 11.07 -8.26
N PRO A 522 25.58 11.78 -9.07
CA PRO A 522 26.44 12.83 -8.56
C PRO A 522 25.65 13.95 -7.85
N VAL A 523 24.64 14.51 -8.52
CA VAL A 523 23.83 15.60 -7.97
C VAL A 523 23.02 15.16 -6.74
N LEU A 524 22.44 13.95 -6.76
CA LEU A 524 21.65 13.43 -5.65
C LEU A 524 22.50 13.27 -4.37
N PHE A 525 23.68 12.65 -4.48
CA PHE A 525 24.56 12.48 -3.31
C PHE A 525 25.18 13.80 -2.87
N TRP A 526 25.46 14.73 -3.79
CA TRP A 526 25.90 16.06 -3.41
C TRP A 526 24.83 16.79 -2.59
N VAL A 527 23.57 16.81 -3.04
CA VAL A 527 22.44 17.41 -2.30
C VAL A 527 22.31 16.77 -0.93
N LYS A 528 22.34 15.44 -0.85
CA LYS A 528 22.22 14.70 0.41
C LYS A 528 23.30 15.08 1.43
N ASN A 529 24.55 15.23 0.98
CA ASN A 529 25.70 15.36 1.86
C ASN A 529 26.10 16.83 2.16
N ASN A 530 25.74 17.78 1.29
CA ASN A 530 26.21 19.18 1.38
C ASN A 530 25.09 20.19 1.71
N THR A 531 23.84 19.74 1.90
CA THR A 531 22.73 20.64 2.26
C THR A 531 22.06 20.25 3.57
N PRO A 532 21.50 21.21 4.33
CA PRO A 532 20.73 20.95 5.54
C PRO A 532 19.59 19.95 5.31
N LYS A 533 19.28 19.09 6.29
CA LYS A 533 18.26 18.02 6.19
C LYS A 533 16.85 18.53 5.88
N ASP A 534 16.56 19.79 6.18
CA ASP A 534 15.29 20.47 5.99
C ASP A 534 15.28 21.48 4.83
N ALA A 535 16.38 21.55 4.06
CA ALA A 535 16.53 22.50 2.96
C ALA A 535 15.40 22.40 1.92
N VAL A 536 14.97 23.56 1.45
CA VAL A 536 13.96 23.71 0.39
C VAL A 536 14.64 24.14 -0.89
N PHE A 537 14.35 23.44 -1.97
CA PHE A 537 14.84 23.72 -3.31
C PHE A 537 13.73 24.22 -4.21
N VAL A 538 14.08 25.01 -5.21
CA VAL A 538 13.33 25.05 -6.47
C VAL A 538 14.04 24.10 -7.44
N SER A 539 13.31 23.09 -7.90
CA SER A 539 13.78 22.04 -8.81
C SER A 539 12.68 21.72 -9.82
N TYR A 540 13.04 20.92 -10.81
CA TYR A 540 12.14 20.44 -11.85
C TYR A 540 10.86 19.80 -11.25
N ALA A 541 9.69 20.10 -11.83
CA ALA A 541 8.41 19.51 -11.45
C ALA A 541 8.22 18.09 -12.02
N ASP A 542 9.04 17.12 -11.61
CA ASP A 542 8.99 15.72 -12.05
C ASP A 542 8.90 14.79 -10.84
N ILE A 543 8.36 13.58 -11.07
CA ILE A 543 8.27 12.51 -10.09
C ILE A 543 9.66 11.92 -9.79
N ILE A 544 10.58 12.03 -10.75
CA ILE A 544 11.99 11.70 -10.61
C ILE A 544 12.77 12.96 -10.27
N ASP A 545 12.52 13.49 -9.07
CA ASP A 545 13.19 14.68 -8.57
C ASP A 545 14.43 14.29 -7.76
N PRO A 546 15.67 14.60 -8.20
CA PRO A 546 16.88 14.29 -7.45
C PRO A 546 16.90 14.96 -6.07
N VAL A 547 16.19 16.07 -5.87
CA VAL A 547 16.05 16.73 -4.56
C VAL A 547 15.24 15.86 -3.60
N ALA A 548 14.04 15.45 -4.02
CA ALA A 548 13.18 14.59 -3.21
C ALA A 548 13.85 13.21 -2.97
N LEU A 549 14.50 12.66 -3.99
CA LEU A 549 15.27 11.41 -3.90
C LEU A 549 16.56 11.54 -3.07
N ALA A 550 17.03 12.75 -2.78
CA ALA A 550 18.10 13.03 -1.81
C ALA A 550 17.56 13.28 -0.38
N GLY A 551 16.24 13.27 -0.20
CA GLY A 551 15.58 13.51 1.08
C GLY A 551 15.43 14.99 1.44
N ARG A 552 15.43 15.89 0.46
CA ARG A 552 15.14 17.32 0.64
C ARG A 552 13.76 17.67 0.08
N LYS A 553 13.30 18.90 0.32
CA LYS A 553 11.96 19.33 -0.10
C LYS A 553 12.08 20.19 -1.36
N ASN A 554 11.28 19.89 -2.37
CA ASN A 554 11.04 20.78 -3.49
C ASN A 554 9.85 21.69 -3.16
N TYR A 555 10.00 22.97 -3.41
CA TYR A 555 8.97 23.99 -3.23
C TYR A 555 7.73 23.70 -4.08
N TYR A 556 7.95 23.19 -5.30
CA TYR A 556 6.90 22.93 -6.29
C TYR A 556 7.35 21.83 -7.26
N GLY A 557 7.38 20.60 -6.75
CA GLY A 557 7.68 19.38 -7.49
C GLY A 557 6.43 18.71 -8.08
N PHE A 558 6.51 17.40 -8.31
CA PHE A 558 5.41 16.61 -8.88
C PHE A 558 4.07 16.74 -8.13
N PHE A 559 2.99 17.00 -8.88
CA PHE A 559 1.62 17.07 -8.38
C PHE A 559 1.06 15.69 -8.04
N GLY A 560 1.25 15.26 -6.80
CA GLY A 560 0.63 14.04 -6.25
C GLY A 560 -0.47 14.28 -5.20
N ASN A 561 -0.67 15.52 -4.73
CA ASN A 561 -1.60 15.82 -3.65
C ASN A 561 -2.81 16.59 -4.17
N ALA A 562 -3.98 15.97 -4.05
CA ALA A 562 -5.28 16.59 -4.32
C ALA A 562 -5.37 17.94 -3.58
N GLY A 563 -5.37 19.02 -4.36
CA GLY A 563 -5.52 20.37 -3.84
C GLY A 563 -4.25 21.13 -3.55
N SER A 564 -3.11 20.86 -4.16
CA SER A 564 -1.97 21.78 -4.03
C SER A 564 -2.27 23.11 -4.74
N THR A 565 -1.89 24.22 -4.11
CA THR A 565 -1.98 25.55 -4.74
C THR A 565 -1.01 25.60 -5.92
N ASP A 566 -1.41 26.19 -7.04
CA ASP A 566 -0.48 26.41 -8.14
C ASP A 566 0.59 27.44 -7.73
N ARG A 567 1.86 27.03 -7.71
CA ARG A 567 3.04 27.88 -7.45
C ARG A 567 3.93 28.05 -8.69
N SER A 568 3.44 27.68 -9.86
CA SER A 568 4.20 27.67 -11.13
C SER A 568 4.73 29.05 -11.52
N LEU A 569 3.95 30.11 -11.29
CA LEU A 569 4.36 31.49 -11.55
C LEU A 569 5.52 31.90 -10.66
N ALA A 570 5.44 31.63 -9.35
CA ALA A 570 6.52 31.93 -8.42
C ALA A 570 7.82 31.19 -8.78
N VAL A 571 7.73 29.93 -9.20
CA VAL A 571 8.89 29.16 -9.69
C VAL A 571 9.47 29.76 -10.96
N LYS A 572 8.61 30.20 -11.90
CA LYS A 572 9.04 30.87 -13.13
C LYS A 572 9.80 32.16 -12.81
N ASP A 573 9.29 32.97 -11.89
CA ASP A 573 9.92 34.22 -11.49
C ASP A 573 11.28 33.97 -10.82
N VAL A 574 11.37 32.93 -9.98
CA VAL A 574 12.64 32.50 -9.39
C VAL A 574 13.65 32.12 -10.48
N TYR A 575 13.29 31.25 -11.44
CA TYR A 575 14.20 30.89 -12.54
C TYR A 575 14.58 32.07 -13.44
N ALA A 576 13.72 33.09 -13.54
CA ALA A 576 14.00 34.33 -14.25
C ALA A 576 14.90 35.32 -13.49
N GLY A 577 15.44 34.93 -12.32
CA GLY A 577 16.38 35.74 -11.55
C GLY A 577 15.78 36.44 -10.31
N ASP A 578 14.51 36.22 -9.96
CA ASP A 578 13.95 36.81 -8.74
C ASP A 578 14.35 36.04 -7.46
N VAL A 579 15.62 36.23 -7.07
CA VAL A 579 16.21 35.66 -5.84
C VAL A 579 15.56 36.23 -4.57
N LYS A 580 14.95 37.42 -4.66
CA LYS A 580 14.21 38.00 -3.52
C LYS A 580 12.95 37.18 -3.25
N THR A 581 12.20 36.85 -4.30
CA THR A 581 11.05 35.94 -4.20
C THR A 581 11.46 34.58 -3.67
N ALA A 582 12.58 34.01 -4.14
CA ALA A 582 13.11 32.74 -3.59
C ALA A 582 13.32 32.80 -2.06
N ARG A 583 13.92 33.88 -1.53
CA ARG A 583 14.12 34.07 -0.09
C ARG A 583 12.80 34.21 0.68
N ILE A 584 11.85 34.98 0.16
CA ILE A 584 10.51 35.16 0.77
C ILE A 584 9.78 33.82 0.87
N LEU A 585 9.96 32.94 -0.11
CA LEU A 585 9.36 31.61 -0.17
C LEU A 585 10.09 30.56 0.68
N GLY A 586 11.20 30.95 1.34
CA GLY A 586 12.02 30.05 2.15
C GLY A 586 12.88 29.07 1.34
N VAL A 587 13.12 29.36 0.05
CA VAL A 587 13.98 28.55 -0.83
C VAL A 587 15.44 28.81 -0.50
N SER A 588 16.18 27.74 -0.25
CA SER A 588 17.62 27.79 0.06
C SER A 588 18.49 27.57 -1.18
N TYR A 589 18.03 26.75 -2.12
CA TYR A 589 18.79 26.35 -3.30
C TYR A 589 17.93 26.31 -4.56
N ILE A 590 18.56 26.53 -5.71
CA ILE A 590 17.91 26.42 -7.03
C ILE A 590 18.70 25.40 -7.85
N LEU A 591 18.04 24.31 -8.23
CA LEU A 591 18.59 23.30 -9.14
C LEU A 591 18.10 23.60 -10.55
N ALA A 592 19.03 23.78 -11.49
CA ALA A 592 18.74 24.01 -12.90
C ALA A 592 19.46 22.98 -13.77
N PRO A 593 18.86 22.51 -14.88
CA PRO A 593 19.55 21.70 -15.86
C PRO A 593 20.56 22.53 -16.66
N LYS A 594 21.64 21.90 -17.11
CA LYS A 594 22.54 22.49 -18.10
C LYS A 594 21.98 22.29 -19.51
N GLY A 595 21.84 23.40 -20.24
CA GLY A 595 21.33 23.41 -21.60
C GLY A 595 19.80 23.38 -21.70
N LYS A 596 19.28 23.48 -22.93
CA LYS A 596 17.85 23.40 -23.20
C LYS A 596 17.39 21.95 -23.10
N LYS A 597 16.64 21.64 -22.06
CA LYS A 597 15.86 20.42 -21.93
C LYS A 597 14.45 20.66 -22.49
N SER A 598 13.96 19.77 -23.35
CA SER A 598 12.65 19.91 -23.99
C SER A 598 11.48 19.82 -23.01
N ASP A 599 11.71 19.16 -21.89
CA ASP A 599 10.74 18.89 -20.84
C ASP A 599 10.77 19.99 -19.76
N PHE A 600 11.86 20.76 -19.63
CA PHE A 600 11.98 21.87 -18.67
C PHE A 600 11.30 23.16 -19.16
N PRO A 601 10.19 23.61 -18.54
CA PRO A 601 9.37 24.68 -19.10
C PRO A 601 9.84 26.09 -18.73
N TYR A 602 10.91 26.24 -17.94
CA TYR A 602 11.36 27.52 -17.42
C TYR A 602 12.60 28.05 -18.15
N ALA A 603 12.65 29.36 -18.36
CA ALA A 603 13.86 30.05 -18.81
C ALA A 603 14.74 30.36 -17.59
N VAL A 604 16.00 29.92 -17.61
CA VAL A 604 16.96 30.16 -16.52
C VAL A 604 17.83 31.35 -16.87
N ASP A 605 17.81 32.40 -16.06
CA ASP A 605 18.75 33.53 -16.19
C ASP A 605 20.11 33.17 -15.55
N ALA A 606 20.89 32.38 -16.27
CA ALA A 606 22.18 31.89 -15.80
C ALA A 606 23.18 33.03 -15.51
N LEU A 607 23.13 34.14 -16.25
CA LEU A 607 24.00 35.30 -16.05
C LEU A 607 23.69 35.97 -14.72
N TYR A 608 22.40 36.24 -14.47
CA TYR A 608 21.98 36.82 -13.20
C TYR A 608 22.40 35.93 -12.02
N PHE A 609 22.21 34.62 -12.10
CA PHE A 609 22.61 33.71 -11.03
C PHE A 609 24.13 33.61 -10.84
N GLN A 610 24.93 33.71 -11.89
CA GLN A 610 26.40 33.77 -11.75
C GLN A 610 26.85 35.04 -11.01
N GLU A 611 26.15 36.15 -11.21
CA GLU A 611 26.49 37.44 -10.58
C GLU A 611 25.91 37.60 -9.16
N HIS A 612 24.73 37.01 -8.88
CA HIS A 612 23.94 37.31 -7.68
C HIS A 612 23.70 36.10 -6.76
N ALA A 613 24.06 34.88 -7.18
CA ALA A 613 23.96 33.67 -6.39
C ALA A 613 25.28 32.87 -6.41
N MET A 614 25.53 32.10 -5.36
CA MET A 614 26.76 31.30 -5.30
C MET A 614 26.52 29.96 -6.01
N ASN A 615 27.26 29.69 -7.09
CA ASN A 615 27.32 28.34 -7.65
C ASN A 615 28.04 27.42 -6.64
N VAL A 616 27.30 26.44 -6.13
CA VAL A 616 27.79 25.50 -5.09
C VAL A 616 27.99 24.08 -5.63
N TYR A 617 27.46 23.78 -6.81
CA TYR A 617 27.62 22.50 -7.47
C TYR A 617 27.39 22.62 -8.96
N GLU A 618 28.22 21.93 -9.74
CA GLU A 618 28.10 21.90 -11.17
C GLU A 618 28.64 20.56 -11.73
N ASP A 619 27.86 19.89 -12.58
CA ASP A 619 28.30 18.72 -13.34
C ASP A 619 27.92 18.84 -14.83
N GLY A 620 27.97 17.76 -15.60
CA GLY A 620 27.62 17.79 -17.03
C GLY A 620 26.15 18.10 -17.32
N ASN A 621 25.25 17.89 -16.36
CA ASN A 621 23.79 17.91 -16.53
C ASN A 621 23.09 18.95 -15.66
N PHE A 622 23.68 19.37 -14.54
CA PHE A 622 23.03 20.21 -13.53
C PHE A 622 23.96 21.29 -12.98
N VAL A 623 23.33 22.36 -12.49
CA VAL A 623 23.96 23.42 -11.68
C VAL A 623 23.07 23.72 -10.48
N ILE A 624 23.68 23.94 -9.30
CA ILE A 624 22.98 24.36 -8.09
C ILE A 624 23.49 25.72 -7.64
N TYR A 625 22.55 26.64 -7.45
CA TYR A 625 22.80 27.96 -6.88
C TYR A 625 22.30 28.03 -5.44
N SER A 626 23.13 28.56 -4.54
CA SER A 626 22.72 28.93 -3.19
C SER A 626 22.11 30.32 -3.17
N VAL A 627 20.92 30.42 -2.59
CA VAL A 627 20.17 31.68 -2.39
C VAL A 627 20.48 32.31 -1.02
N VAL A 628 21.05 31.50 -0.12
CA VAL A 628 21.55 31.89 1.20
C VAL A 628 23.02 32.28 1.04
N LYS A 629 23.39 33.48 1.50
CA LYS A 629 24.78 33.95 1.51
C LYS A 629 25.61 33.22 2.55
#